data_AF-A0A2E5FU60-F1
#
_entry.id   AF-A0A2E5FU60-F1
#
_cell.length_a   1.000
_cell.length_b   1.000
_cell.length_c   1.000
_cell.angle_alpha   90.00
_cell.angle_beta   90.00
_cell.angle_gamma   90.00
#
_symmetry.space_group_name_H-M   'P 1'
#
loop_
_entity.id
_entity.type
_entity.pdbx_description
1 polymer ?
#
loop_
_entity_poly.entity_id
_entity_poly.type
_entity_poly.pdbx_seq_one_letter_code
_entity_poly.pdbx_strand_id
1 'polypeptide(L)'
;MCRVLLPSLLAGLMTGMAGCTTPNTRAPAPQPAPVAKTSSTPANPSAWVGRWHGAHGASLDIRSQPSENGYALIFHRPSGVDVPHQAQATAGQLFYRAGPVQTALHPGTGATSPDIDQRALTYCLTTRPGNTTYCRRRDSADALALAHGAFVAVRRACEQAGPAETIVFDGQSLRHPGQARCTTRTLSQQGMIYSLQAGCIGPSASGPATANVVVTTPDTHHLALTARGRETRLYRYCATRSLPGPLQADMSAPHPPRSVERR
;
A
#
# COMPACT_ATOMS: atom_id res chain seq x y z
N MET A 1 37.37 -82.56 1.32
CA MET A 1 36.73 -83.41 0.30
C MET A 1 36.23 -82.50 -0.83
N CYS A 2 36.62 -82.82 -2.08
CA CYS A 2 36.03 -82.54 -3.40
C CYS A 2 35.23 -81.21 -3.63
N ARG A 3 35.34 -80.49 -4.75
CA ARG A 3 35.82 -80.83 -6.09
C ARG A 3 36.05 -79.54 -6.90
N VAL A 4 37.05 -79.62 -7.75
CA VAL A 4 37.43 -78.72 -8.86
C VAL A 4 36.34 -78.70 -9.95
N LEU A 5 36.19 -77.56 -10.64
CA LEU A 5 35.99 -77.44 -12.12
C LEU A 5 36.12 -75.97 -12.58
N LEU A 6 37.25 -75.65 -13.22
CA LEU A 6 37.44 -74.63 -14.27
C LEU A 6 36.92 -75.19 -15.62
N PRO A 7 37.01 -74.52 -16.79
CA PRO A 7 37.14 -73.09 -17.16
C PRO A 7 36.18 -72.69 -18.33
N SER A 8 36.24 -71.44 -18.79
CA SER A 8 36.38 -71.02 -20.22
C SER A 8 35.99 -69.54 -20.36
N LEU A 9 36.95 -68.63 -20.53
CA LEU A 9 37.43 -68.11 -21.81
C LEU A 9 36.32 -67.50 -22.68
N LEU A 10 36.29 -66.16 -22.77
CA LEU A 10 36.36 -65.50 -24.07
C LEU A 10 36.68 -64.01 -23.94
N ALA A 11 37.69 -63.63 -24.72
CA ALA A 11 38.21 -62.30 -24.93
C ALA A 11 37.21 -61.42 -25.70
N GLY A 12 37.25 -60.12 -25.42
CA GLY A 12 36.54 -59.10 -26.17
C GLY A 12 37.17 -57.74 -25.96
N LEU A 13 38.24 -57.47 -26.73
CA LEU A 13 38.76 -56.14 -27.00
C LEU A 13 37.66 -55.28 -27.62
N MET A 14 37.34 -54.13 -27.01
CA MET A 14 36.83 -52.98 -27.74
C MET A 14 37.46 -51.68 -27.24
N THR A 15 38.11 -51.05 -28.20
CA THR A 15 38.73 -49.73 -28.27
C THR A 15 37.73 -48.59 -28.13
N GLY A 16 38.19 -47.51 -27.49
CA GLY A 16 37.85 -46.14 -27.86
C GLY A 16 36.61 -45.54 -27.22
N MET A 17 36.79 -44.42 -26.49
CA MET A 17 36.53 -43.08 -27.04
C MET A 17 36.71 -42.00 -25.95
N ALA A 18 37.45 -40.96 -26.34
CA ALA A 18 37.32 -39.56 -25.97
C ALA A 18 36.98 -39.20 -24.50
N GLY A 19 37.99 -38.68 -23.81
CA GLY A 19 37.78 -37.81 -22.65
C GLY A 19 37.00 -36.56 -23.04
N CYS A 20 35.78 -36.43 -22.52
CA CYS A 20 35.08 -35.17 -22.44
C CYS A 20 35.43 -34.51 -21.11
N THR A 21 36.37 -33.58 -21.13
CA THR A 21 36.52 -32.61 -20.04
C THR A 21 35.29 -31.70 -20.06
N THR A 22 34.35 -31.94 -19.14
CA THR A 22 33.28 -30.99 -18.86
C THR A 22 33.88 -29.64 -18.46
N PRO A 23 33.55 -28.52 -19.11
CA PRO A 23 33.92 -27.21 -18.61
C PRO A 23 33.24 -27.06 -17.25
N ASN A 24 34.06 -26.85 -16.21
CA ASN A 24 33.60 -26.58 -14.86
C ASN A 24 32.93 -25.21 -14.86
N THR A 25 31.67 -25.15 -15.30
CA THR A 25 30.83 -23.96 -15.20
C THR A 25 30.45 -23.84 -13.73
N ARG A 26 31.36 -23.23 -12.96
CA ARG A 26 31.12 -22.85 -11.57
C ARG A 26 29.87 -21.98 -11.57
N ALA A 27 28.75 -22.55 -11.14
CA ALA A 27 27.52 -21.80 -10.91
C ALA A 27 27.89 -20.57 -10.07
N PRO A 28 27.48 -19.35 -10.46
CA PRO A 28 27.65 -18.18 -9.62
C PRO A 28 27.08 -18.55 -8.25
N ALA A 29 27.89 -18.40 -7.19
CA ALA A 29 27.40 -18.53 -5.84
C ALA A 29 26.13 -17.66 -5.74
N PRO A 30 25.03 -18.17 -5.15
CA PRO A 30 23.80 -17.39 -5.00
C PRO A 30 24.18 -16.06 -4.35
N GLN A 31 24.06 -14.98 -5.11
CA GLN A 31 24.26 -13.64 -4.57
C GLN A 31 23.31 -13.53 -3.38
N PRO A 32 23.79 -13.20 -2.17
CA PRO A 32 22.89 -12.92 -1.06
C PRO A 32 21.88 -11.89 -1.55
N ALA A 33 20.60 -12.26 -1.49
CA ALA A 33 19.52 -11.38 -1.91
C ALA A 33 19.77 -10.00 -1.27
N PRO A 34 19.61 -8.89 -2.03
CA PRO A 34 19.82 -7.57 -1.48
C PRO A 34 18.98 -7.46 -0.21
N VAL A 35 19.65 -7.31 0.93
CA VAL A 35 18.99 -7.12 2.22
C VAL A 35 18.05 -5.95 2.02
N ALA A 36 16.75 -6.22 1.99
CA ALA A 36 15.74 -5.21 1.78
C ALA A 36 15.99 -4.14 2.84
N LYS A 37 16.45 -2.96 2.43
CA LYS A 37 16.66 -1.84 3.34
C LYS A 37 15.32 -1.65 4.05
N THR A 38 15.28 -2.01 5.33
CA THR A 38 14.13 -1.80 6.21
C THR A 38 13.96 -0.30 6.32
N SER A 39 13.23 0.27 5.36
CA SER A 39 13.05 1.70 5.21
C SER A 39 12.30 2.18 6.45
N SER A 40 13.01 2.83 7.35
CA SER A 40 12.44 3.55 8.46
C SER A 40 11.65 4.77 7.96
N THR A 41 10.70 5.24 8.77
CA THR A 41 10.00 6.49 8.50
C THR A 41 11.00 7.65 8.41
N PRO A 42 11.01 8.43 7.32
CA PRO A 42 11.92 9.57 7.18
C PRO A 42 11.58 10.65 8.21
N ALA A 43 12.58 11.35 8.75
CA ALA A 43 12.39 12.49 9.65
C ALA A 43 11.96 13.78 8.91
N ASN A 44 11.13 13.65 7.88
CA ASN A 44 10.59 14.76 7.09
C ASN A 44 9.05 14.74 7.18
N PRO A 45 8.43 15.66 7.95
CA PRO A 45 6.98 15.67 8.15
C PRO A 45 6.14 15.81 6.87
N SER A 46 6.69 16.38 5.80
CA SER A 46 5.98 16.45 4.51
C SER A 46 5.73 15.08 3.89
N ALA A 47 6.59 14.10 4.20
CA ALA A 47 6.41 12.71 3.80
C ALA A 47 5.39 11.96 4.67
N TRP A 48 4.93 12.57 5.76
CA TRP A 48 3.97 11.95 6.68
C TRP A 48 2.53 12.27 6.36
N VAL A 49 2.29 13.19 5.45
CA VAL A 49 0.96 13.54 4.98
C VAL A 49 0.21 12.27 4.52
N GLY A 50 -1.10 12.23 4.73
CA GLY A 50 -1.92 11.04 4.46
C GLY A 50 -2.44 10.35 5.73
N ARG A 51 -3.00 9.14 5.54
CA ARG A 51 -3.56 8.33 6.62
C ARG A 51 -2.54 7.37 7.22
N TRP A 52 -2.67 7.13 8.53
CA TRP A 52 -1.92 6.19 9.34
C TRP A 52 -2.85 5.37 10.24
N HIS A 53 -2.51 4.12 10.52
CA HIS A 53 -3.34 3.19 11.27
C HIS A 53 -2.76 2.91 12.65
N GLY A 54 -3.55 3.12 13.70
CA GLY A 54 -3.23 2.79 15.08
C GLY A 54 -3.94 1.51 15.53
N ALA A 55 -3.64 1.07 16.75
CA ALA A 55 -4.24 -0.14 17.30
C ALA A 55 -5.77 -0.01 17.47
N HIS A 56 -6.46 -1.14 17.47
CA HIS A 56 -7.90 -1.23 17.73
C HIS A 56 -8.78 -0.40 16.79
N GLY A 57 -8.34 -0.19 15.54
CA GLY A 57 -9.08 0.58 14.55
C GLY A 57 -8.95 2.11 14.68
N ALA A 58 -8.06 2.60 15.56
CA ALA A 58 -7.71 4.01 15.56
C ALA A 58 -6.98 4.39 14.25
N SER A 59 -7.10 5.65 13.83
CA SER A 59 -6.30 6.17 12.72
C SER A 59 -5.92 7.64 12.92
N LEU A 60 -4.96 8.09 12.14
CA LEU A 60 -4.46 9.46 12.14
C LEU A 60 -4.37 9.95 10.70
N ASP A 61 -5.08 11.02 10.39
CA ASP A 61 -4.95 11.75 9.12
C ASP A 61 -4.05 12.97 9.34
N ILE A 62 -3.01 13.11 8.51
CA ILE A 62 -2.06 14.23 8.53
C ILE A 62 -2.23 15.03 7.24
N ARG A 63 -2.45 16.34 7.33
CA ARG A 63 -2.59 17.23 6.17
C ARG A 63 -1.63 18.40 6.29
N SER A 64 -0.98 18.78 5.18
CA SER A 64 -0.21 20.03 5.12
C SER A 64 -1.14 21.25 5.12
N GLN A 65 -0.73 22.32 5.78
CA GLN A 65 -1.45 23.59 5.78
C GLN A 65 -0.74 24.65 4.94
N PRO A 66 -1.45 25.75 4.57
CA PRO A 66 -0.84 26.84 3.82
C PRO A 66 0.28 27.57 4.56
N SER A 67 0.31 27.53 5.89
CA SER A 67 1.40 28.12 6.68
C SER A 67 2.68 27.31 6.53
N GLU A 68 3.82 28.01 6.47
CA GLU A 68 5.14 27.39 6.50
C GLU A 68 5.25 26.44 7.71
N ASN A 69 5.54 25.16 7.45
CA ASN A 69 5.65 24.11 8.47
C ASN A 69 4.37 23.77 9.27
N GLY A 70 3.19 24.22 8.85
CA GLY A 70 1.92 23.88 9.54
C GLY A 70 1.26 22.61 9.02
N TYR A 71 0.66 21.85 9.94
CA TYR A 71 -0.05 20.61 9.66
C TYR A 71 -1.32 20.49 10.49
N ALA A 72 -2.38 19.93 9.89
CA ALA A 72 -3.54 19.46 10.63
C ALA A 72 -3.39 17.97 10.93
N LEU A 73 -3.62 17.59 12.19
CA LEU A 73 -3.69 16.20 12.63
C LEU A 73 -5.13 15.89 13.01
N ILE A 74 -5.70 14.81 12.50
CA ILE A 74 -7.04 14.35 12.88
C ILE A 74 -6.92 12.93 13.41
N PHE A 75 -7.11 12.77 14.72
CA PHE A 75 -7.10 11.46 15.35
C PHE A 75 -8.51 10.88 15.36
N HIS A 76 -8.70 9.77 14.65
CA HIS A 76 -9.96 9.04 14.62
C HIS A 76 -9.93 7.97 15.71
N ARG A 77 -10.81 8.10 16.68
CA ARG A 77 -10.95 7.11 17.76
C ARG A 77 -11.89 5.98 17.34
N PRO A 78 -11.73 4.77 17.88
CA PRO A 78 -12.66 3.66 17.64
C PRO A 78 -14.12 3.99 18.03
N SER A 79 -14.32 4.97 18.91
CA SER A 79 -15.64 5.50 19.28
C SER A 79 -16.34 6.31 18.17
N GLY A 80 -15.67 6.56 17.03
CA GLY A 80 -16.18 7.39 15.95
C GLY A 80 -16.05 8.90 16.18
N VAL A 81 -15.28 9.31 17.19
CA VAL A 81 -15.02 10.73 17.49
C VAL A 81 -13.69 11.14 16.87
N ASP A 82 -13.75 12.20 16.06
CA ASP A 82 -12.59 12.83 15.45
C ASP A 82 -12.04 13.93 16.35
N VAL A 83 -10.74 13.90 16.62
CA VAL A 83 -10.06 14.88 17.48
C VAL A 83 -9.02 15.64 16.66
N PRO A 84 -9.33 16.87 16.22
CA PRO A 84 -8.42 17.67 15.42
C PRO A 84 -7.38 18.40 16.29
N HIS A 85 -6.16 18.50 15.78
CA HIS A 85 -5.09 19.33 16.35
C HIS A 85 -4.37 20.09 15.24
N GLN A 86 -3.88 21.28 15.61
CA GLN A 86 -2.91 22.01 14.82
C GLN A 86 -1.50 21.63 15.27
N ALA A 87 -0.62 21.36 14.31
CA ALA A 87 0.75 20.96 14.56
C ALA A 87 1.74 21.80 13.77
N GLN A 88 2.94 21.96 14.33
CA GLN A 88 4.06 22.63 13.68
C GLN A 88 5.22 21.66 13.50
N ALA A 89 5.82 21.67 12.30
CA ALA A 89 7.02 20.89 12.02
C ALA A 89 8.26 21.59 12.59
N THR A 90 9.04 20.86 13.37
CA THR A 90 10.33 21.33 13.90
C THR A 90 11.25 20.14 14.10
N ALA A 91 12.49 20.23 13.61
CA ALA A 91 13.53 19.21 13.78
C ALA A 91 13.07 17.77 13.45
N GLY A 92 12.30 17.62 12.37
CA GLY A 92 11.80 16.31 11.92
C GLY A 92 10.71 15.70 12.81
N GLN A 93 9.98 16.51 13.56
CA GLN A 93 8.83 16.14 14.40
C GLN A 93 7.65 17.07 14.13
N LEU A 94 6.44 16.63 14.49
CA LEU A 94 5.24 17.49 14.52
C LEU A 94 4.82 17.71 15.98
N PHE A 95 4.87 18.95 16.44
CA PHE A 95 4.45 19.33 17.79
C PHE A 95 3.03 19.86 17.78
N TYR A 96 2.19 19.38 18.71
CA TYR A 96 0.80 19.80 18.87
C TYR A 96 0.41 19.82 20.36
N ARG A 97 -0.72 20.43 20.71
CA ARG A 97 -1.26 20.41 22.08
C ARG A 97 -2.43 19.47 22.21
N ALA A 98 -2.36 18.53 23.15
CA ALA A 98 -3.45 17.66 23.56
C ALA A 98 -3.94 18.09 24.95
N GLY A 99 -4.92 18.99 24.98
CA GLY A 99 -5.31 19.67 26.22
C GLY A 99 -4.15 20.53 26.77
N PRO A 100 -3.76 20.38 28.05
CA PRO A 100 -2.64 21.13 28.62
C PRO A 100 -1.26 20.57 28.25
N VAL A 101 -1.20 19.38 27.66
CA VAL A 101 0.05 18.66 27.40
C VAL A 101 0.57 19.00 26.00
N GLN A 102 1.86 19.36 25.91
CA GLN A 102 2.55 19.42 24.63
C GLN A 102 2.94 18.00 24.20
N THR A 103 2.51 17.63 23.00
CA THR A 103 2.75 16.32 22.41
C THR A 103 3.55 16.47 21.14
N ALA A 104 4.41 15.50 20.84
CA ALA A 104 5.15 15.40 19.61
C ALA A 104 4.78 14.11 18.87
N LEU A 105 4.71 14.18 17.55
CA LEU A 105 4.69 13.03 16.67
C LEU A 105 6.07 12.91 16.01
N HIS A 106 6.68 11.74 16.08
CA HIS A 106 8.03 11.50 15.58
C HIS A 106 8.13 10.14 14.89
N PRO A 107 9.17 9.87 14.08
CA PRO A 107 9.43 8.54 13.55
C PRO A 107 9.49 7.48 14.66
N GLY A 108 8.84 6.35 14.43
CA GLY A 108 8.81 5.22 15.35
C GLY A 108 8.92 3.90 14.61
N THR A 109 8.69 2.80 15.31
CA THR A 109 8.66 1.45 14.74
C THR A 109 7.40 0.74 15.19
N GLY A 110 6.91 -0.19 14.37
CA GLY A 110 5.76 -1.01 14.72
C GLY A 110 6.05 -1.99 15.85
N ALA A 111 7.33 -2.28 16.14
CA ALA A 111 7.75 -3.28 17.12
C ALA A 111 7.18 -3.04 18.53
N THR A 112 6.87 -1.80 18.88
CA THR A 112 6.26 -1.42 20.17
C THR A 112 4.73 -1.36 20.11
N SER A 113 4.12 -1.59 18.95
CA SER A 113 2.67 -1.57 18.80
C SER A 113 2.03 -2.76 19.53
N PRO A 114 0.94 -2.53 20.29
CA PRO A 114 0.17 -3.62 20.86
C PRO A 114 -0.49 -4.49 19.78
N ASP A 115 -0.71 -3.95 18.58
CA ASP A 115 -1.30 -4.64 17.44
C ASP A 115 -0.27 -5.48 16.68
N ILE A 116 -0.51 -6.80 16.57
CA ILE A 116 0.41 -7.75 15.93
C ILE A 116 0.62 -7.45 14.44
N ASP A 117 -0.41 -6.97 13.74
CA ASP A 117 -0.33 -6.67 12.31
C ASP A 117 0.57 -5.46 12.05
N GLN A 118 0.69 -4.57 13.03
CA GLN A 118 1.56 -3.40 12.96
C GLN A 118 3.00 -3.72 13.34
N ARG A 119 3.26 -4.76 14.12
CA ARG A 119 4.63 -5.10 14.58
C ARG A 119 5.62 -5.36 13.45
N ALA A 120 5.12 -5.86 12.32
CA ALA A 120 5.93 -6.09 11.12
C ALA A 120 6.22 -4.81 10.30
N LEU A 121 5.56 -3.69 10.60
CA LEU A 121 5.70 -2.45 9.84
C LEU A 121 6.84 -1.59 10.37
N THR A 122 7.69 -1.10 9.46
CA THR A 122 8.80 -0.20 9.77
C THR A 122 8.49 1.27 9.52
N TYR A 123 7.37 1.54 8.84
CA TYR A 123 6.92 2.88 8.49
C TYR A 123 5.83 3.30 9.48
N CYS A 124 6.27 3.79 10.64
CA CYS A 124 5.42 4.20 11.75
C CYS A 124 5.77 5.59 12.31
N LEU A 125 4.79 6.21 12.96
CA LEU A 125 4.90 7.42 13.74
C LEU A 125 4.44 7.13 15.17
N THR A 126 5.11 7.74 16.15
CA THR A 126 4.80 7.54 17.57
C THR A 126 4.60 8.88 18.25
N THR A 127 3.62 8.93 19.15
CA THR A 127 3.31 10.12 19.97
C THR A 127 4.14 10.15 21.26
N ARG A 128 4.49 11.36 21.72
CA ARG A 128 5.17 11.59 23.01
C ARG A 128 4.61 12.82 23.70
N PRO A 129 4.17 12.74 24.98
CA PRO A 129 4.06 11.52 25.78
C PRO A 129 2.91 10.62 25.28
N GLY A 130 2.92 9.34 25.67
CA GLY A 130 1.82 8.40 25.39
C GLY A 130 2.19 7.18 24.55
N ASN A 131 3.30 7.25 23.78
CA ASN A 131 3.84 6.14 22.99
C ASN A 131 2.81 5.43 22.08
N THR A 132 1.74 6.12 21.68
CA THR A 132 0.78 5.56 20.74
C THR A 132 1.41 5.56 19.36
N THR A 133 1.45 4.39 18.74
CA THR A 133 2.07 4.15 17.43
C THR A 133 1.01 4.06 16.34
N TYR A 134 1.28 4.71 15.22
CA TYR A 134 0.49 4.65 14.00
C TYR A 134 1.39 4.20 12.86
N CYS A 135 1.02 3.15 12.14
CA CYS A 135 1.79 2.56 11.07
C CYS A 135 1.02 2.58 9.75
N ARG A 136 1.74 2.52 8.64
CA ARG A 136 1.17 2.27 7.31
C ARG A 136 2.17 1.54 6.43
N ARG A 137 1.72 1.03 5.27
CA ARG A 137 2.65 0.52 4.26
C ARG A 137 3.09 1.66 3.36
N ARG A 138 4.39 1.74 3.06
CA ARG A 138 4.94 2.81 2.21
C ARG A 138 4.40 2.76 0.78
N ASP A 139 4.10 1.57 0.28
CA ASP A 139 3.73 1.33 -1.11
C ASP A 139 2.26 0.93 -1.28
N SER A 140 1.40 1.18 -0.29
CA SER A 140 -0.03 0.94 -0.40
C SER A 140 -0.80 2.24 -0.57
N ALA A 141 -1.98 2.14 -1.19
CA ALA A 141 -2.91 3.26 -1.29
C ALA A 141 -3.61 3.59 0.05
N ASP A 142 -3.35 2.81 1.10
CA ASP A 142 -3.78 3.10 2.48
C ASP A 142 -3.28 4.46 3.00
N ALA A 143 -2.18 4.96 2.42
CA ALA A 143 -1.65 6.29 2.69
C ALA A 143 -2.54 7.43 2.17
N LEU A 144 -3.46 7.16 1.24
CA LEU A 144 -4.42 8.16 0.78
C LEU A 144 -5.36 8.52 1.94
N ALA A 145 -5.40 9.79 2.31
CA ALA A 145 -6.33 10.28 3.32
C ALA A 145 -7.75 10.40 2.74
N LEU A 146 -8.33 9.28 2.27
CA LEU A 146 -9.67 9.19 1.70
C LEU A 146 -10.59 8.36 2.59
N ALA A 147 -11.87 8.73 2.66
CA ALA A 147 -12.88 7.87 3.26
C ALA A 147 -13.07 6.59 2.42
N HIS A 148 -13.31 5.45 3.08
CA HIS A 148 -13.66 4.22 2.37
C HIS A 148 -15.04 4.38 1.72
N GLY A 149 -15.18 4.01 0.45
CA GLY A 149 -16.44 4.07 -0.28
C GLY A 149 -16.28 4.54 -1.72
N ALA A 150 -17.37 5.09 -2.27
CA ALA A 150 -17.42 5.58 -3.64
C ALA A 150 -17.12 7.06 -3.77
N PHE A 151 -16.39 7.39 -4.82
CA PHE A 151 -16.10 8.72 -5.29
C PHE A 151 -16.69 8.87 -6.69
N VAL A 152 -17.70 9.73 -6.81
CA VAL A 152 -18.44 9.98 -8.05
C VAL A 152 -17.94 11.27 -8.69
N ALA A 153 -17.82 11.29 -10.02
CA ALA A 153 -17.39 12.46 -10.75
C ALA A 153 -18.26 13.69 -10.41
N VAL A 154 -17.64 14.83 -10.15
CA VAL A 154 -18.33 16.02 -9.58
C VAL A 154 -19.54 16.51 -10.39
N ARG A 155 -19.60 16.24 -11.69
CA ARG A 155 -20.71 16.63 -12.59
C ARG A 155 -21.89 15.65 -12.61
N ARG A 156 -21.83 14.56 -11.83
CA ARG A 156 -22.91 13.57 -11.73
C ARG A 156 -23.49 13.56 -10.33
N ALA A 157 -24.82 13.45 -10.21
CA ALA A 157 -25.48 13.20 -8.94
C ALA A 157 -25.12 11.78 -8.44
N CYS A 158 -25.12 11.57 -7.11
CA CYS A 158 -24.69 10.28 -6.54
C CYS A 158 -25.63 9.15 -7.00
N GLU A 159 -26.93 9.43 -7.02
CA GLU A 159 -28.02 8.54 -7.36
C GLU A 159 -28.18 8.28 -8.86
N GLN A 160 -27.41 8.99 -9.69
CA GLN A 160 -27.35 8.82 -11.15
C GLN A 160 -25.98 8.34 -11.64
N ALA A 161 -25.07 8.02 -10.71
CA ALA A 161 -23.71 7.66 -11.06
C ALA A 161 -23.64 6.30 -11.76
N GLY A 162 -22.98 6.24 -12.92
CA GLY A 162 -22.62 5.00 -13.57
C GLY A 162 -21.28 4.45 -13.08
N PRO A 163 -20.93 3.20 -13.43
CA PRO A 163 -19.61 2.63 -13.15
C PRO A 163 -18.44 3.45 -13.72
N ALA A 164 -18.60 4.05 -14.90
CA ALA A 164 -17.56 4.83 -15.59
C ALA A 164 -17.26 6.19 -14.93
N GLU A 165 -18.17 6.68 -14.11
CA GLU A 165 -18.05 7.92 -13.34
C GLU A 165 -17.74 7.69 -11.86
N THR A 166 -17.60 6.43 -11.46
CA THR A 166 -17.38 6.05 -10.06
C THR A 166 -16.00 5.42 -9.89
N ILE A 167 -15.30 5.85 -8.85
CA ILE A 167 -14.09 5.21 -8.32
C ILE A 167 -14.40 4.72 -6.92
N VAL A 168 -14.03 3.50 -6.60
CA VAL A 168 -14.14 2.92 -5.26
C VAL A 168 -12.77 2.93 -4.60
N PHE A 169 -12.72 3.41 -3.36
CA PHE A 169 -11.58 3.29 -2.46
C PHE A 169 -11.95 2.40 -1.28
N ASP A 170 -11.21 1.31 -1.08
CA ASP A 170 -11.44 0.34 0.00
C ASP A 170 -10.38 0.40 1.10
N GLY A 171 -9.53 1.42 1.08
CA GLY A 171 -8.37 1.53 1.97
C GLY A 171 -7.11 0.85 1.42
N GLN A 172 -7.18 0.10 0.32
CA GLN A 172 -6.01 -0.58 -0.26
C GLN A 172 -5.81 -0.29 -1.74
N SER A 173 -6.89 0.00 -2.45
CA SER A 173 -6.90 0.20 -3.89
C SER A 173 -7.88 1.29 -4.30
N LEU A 174 -7.57 1.94 -5.41
CA LEU A 174 -8.52 2.71 -6.19
C LEU A 174 -8.88 1.88 -7.42
N ARG A 175 -10.18 1.75 -7.71
CA ARG A 175 -10.69 0.94 -8.84
C ARG A 175 -12.03 1.45 -9.35
N HIS A 176 -12.45 1.00 -10.53
CA HIS A 176 -13.85 1.13 -10.91
C HIS A 176 -14.70 0.02 -10.28
N PRO A 177 -16.03 0.23 -10.17
CA PRO A 177 -16.97 -0.82 -9.76
C PRO A 177 -16.84 -2.09 -10.60
N GLY A 178 -17.02 -3.25 -9.98
CA GLY A 178 -16.88 -4.56 -10.63
C GLY A 178 -15.43 -5.04 -10.80
N GLN A 179 -14.44 -4.25 -10.41
CA GLN A 179 -13.02 -4.59 -10.58
C GLN A 179 -12.33 -4.99 -9.24
N ALA A 180 -12.90 -5.94 -8.50
CA ALA A 180 -12.41 -6.30 -7.15
C ALA A 180 -10.97 -6.84 -7.09
N ARG A 181 -10.39 -7.28 -8.22
CA ARG A 181 -9.01 -7.83 -8.28
C ARG A 181 -7.92 -6.78 -8.54
N CYS A 182 -8.27 -5.51 -8.55
CA CYS A 182 -7.33 -4.45 -8.86
C CYS A 182 -6.43 -4.15 -7.69
N THR A 183 -5.14 -3.99 -7.99
CA THR A 183 -4.15 -3.53 -7.04
C THR A 183 -3.77 -2.08 -7.35
N THR A 184 -3.52 -1.31 -6.30
CA THR A 184 -2.95 0.02 -6.40
C THR A 184 -1.72 0.07 -5.51
N ARG A 185 -0.60 0.51 -6.10
CA ARG A 185 0.66 0.66 -5.42
C ARG A 185 1.09 2.12 -5.43
N THR A 186 1.49 2.65 -4.29
CA THR A 186 2.07 3.99 -4.21
C THR A 186 3.51 3.94 -4.68
N LEU A 187 3.84 4.68 -5.74
CA LEU A 187 5.19 4.80 -6.31
C LEU A 187 5.96 5.94 -5.67
N SER A 188 5.30 7.09 -5.50
CA SER A 188 5.86 8.26 -4.85
C SER A 188 4.75 9.11 -4.23
N GLN A 189 5.15 9.95 -3.27
CA GLN A 189 4.27 10.87 -2.57
C GLN A 189 5.00 12.20 -2.34
N GLN A 190 4.29 13.30 -2.57
CA GLN A 190 4.69 14.65 -2.19
C GLN A 190 3.48 15.39 -1.62
N GLY A 191 3.41 15.52 -0.29
CA GLY A 191 2.22 16.07 0.38
C GLY A 191 0.97 15.25 0.07
N MET A 192 -0.09 15.90 -0.43
CA MET A 192 -1.35 15.24 -0.82
C MET A 192 -1.34 14.71 -2.27
N ILE A 193 -0.21 14.77 -2.98
CA ILE A 193 -0.06 14.30 -4.37
C ILE A 193 0.64 12.95 -4.36
N TYR A 194 0.02 11.96 -4.98
CA TYR A 194 0.47 10.57 -5.01
C TYR A 194 0.63 10.13 -6.46
N SER A 195 1.78 9.57 -6.79
CA SER A 195 1.95 8.80 -8.03
C SER A 195 1.66 7.35 -7.70
N LEU A 196 0.66 6.77 -8.35
CA LEU A 196 0.19 5.42 -8.11
C LEU A 196 0.35 4.57 -9.38
N GLN A 197 0.74 3.32 -9.21
CA GLN A 197 0.54 2.28 -10.22
C GLN A 197 -0.78 1.58 -9.92
N ALA A 198 -1.76 1.70 -10.81
CA ALA A 198 -3.07 1.08 -10.66
C ALA A 198 -3.27 0.03 -11.76
N GLY A 199 -3.63 -1.19 -11.38
CA GLY A 199 -3.81 -2.32 -12.32
C GLY A 199 -5.04 -2.20 -13.23
N CYS A 200 -5.97 -1.30 -12.93
CA CYS A 200 -7.26 -1.22 -13.62
C CYS A 200 -7.81 0.19 -13.87
N ILE A 201 -7.08 1.22 -13.43
CA ILE A 201 -7.45 2.62 -13.72
C ILE A 201 -6.69 3.02 -14.97
N GLY A 202 -7.29 2.84 -16.14
CA GLY A 202 -6.64 3.11 -17.42
C GLY A 202 -7.56 2.82 -18.60
N PRO A 203 -7.17 3.19 -19.84
CA PRO A 203 -7.96 2.89 -21.03
C PRO A 203 -8.17 1.37 -21.17
N SER A 204 -9.44 0.95 -21.21
CA SER A 204 -9.89 -0.45 -21.24
C SER A 204 -9.54 -1.23 -22.53
N ALA A 205 -8.60 -0.74 -23.35
CA ALA A 205 -8.50 -1.16 -24.74
C ALA A 205 -7.76 -2.49 -24.97
N SER A 206 -6.94 -3.01 -24.05
CA SER A 206 -6.20 -4.27 -24.31
C SER A 206 -5.48 -4.83 -23.07
N GLY A 207 -6.15 -5.73 -22.32
CA GLY A 207 -5.52 -6.54 -21.27
C GLY A 207 -5.34 -5.87 -19.90
N PRO A 208 -4.69 -6.54 -18.93
CA PRO A 208 -4.41 -5.99 -17.59
C PRO A 208 -3.44 -4.82 -17.71
N ALA A 209 -3.98 -3.63 -17.94
CA ALA A 209 -3.20 -2.42 -18.13
C ALA A 209 -2.89 -1.79 -16.77
N THR A 210 -1.67 -2.02 -16.26
CA THR A 210 -1.14 -1.17 -15.20
C THR A 210 -0.90 0.23 -15.77
N ALA A 211 -1.55 1.24 -15.19
CA ALA A 211 -1.30 2.63 -15.54
C ALA A 211 -0.69 3.38 -14.36
N ASN A 212 0.20 4.32 -14.69
CA ASN A 212 0.64 5.32 -13.73
C ASN A 212 -0.42 6.43 -13.71
N VAL A 213 -0.99 6.68 -12.54
CA VAL A 213 -1.97 7.71 -12.29
C VAL A 213 -1.45 8.66 -11.22
N VAL A 214 -1.76 9.95 -11.36
CA VAL A 214 -1.52 10.94 -10.33
C VAL A 214 -2.84 11.18 -9.59
N VAL A 215 -2.79 11.09 -8.28
CA VAL A 215 -3.93 11.27 -7.39
C VAL A 215 -3.63 12.40 -6.43
N THR A 216 -4.53 13.38 -6.35
CA THR A 216 -4.50 14.43 -5.33
C THR A 216 -5.73 14.33 -4.45
N THR A 217 -5.53 14.38 -3.14
CA THR A 217 -6.61 14.22 -2.15
C THR A 217 -6.65 15.47 -1.27
N PRO A 218 -7.38 16.54 -1.64
CA PRO A 218 -7.38 17.76 -0.82
C PRO A 218 -8.01 17.54 0.56
N ASP A 219 -8.93 16.58 0.67
CA ASP A 219 -9.48 16.09 1.94
C ASP A 219 -9.96 14.63 1.79
N THR A 220 -10.66 14.12 2.81
CA THR A 220 -11.20 12.76 2.87
C THR A 220 -12.35 12.46 1.93
N HIS A 221 -12.98 13.48 1.37
CA HIS A 221 -14.18 13.38 0.55
C HIS A 221 -13.98 13.87 -0.88
N HIS A 222 -12.80 14.32 -1.25
CA HIS A 222 -12.50 14.83 -2.59
C HIS A 222 -11.26 14.18 -3.16
N LEU A 223 -11.33 13.86 -4.45
CA LEU A 223 -10.29 13.15 -5.17
C LEU A 223 -10.13 13.78 -6.56
N ALA A 224 -8.92 14.19 -6.91
CA ALA A 224 -8.54 14.49 -8.29
C ALA A 224 -7.68 13.36 -8.83
N LEU A 225 -8.02 12.83 -10.00
CA LEU A 225 -7.33 11.71 -10.62
C LEU A 225 -6.93 12.07 -12.05
N THR A 226 -5.65 11.94 -12.35
CA THR A 226 -5.07 12.19 -13.67
C THR A 226 -4.40 10.91 -14.16
N ALA A 227 -5.02 10.23 -15.12
CA ALA A 227 -4.37 9.12 -15.82
C ALA A 227 -3.43 9.66 -16.90
N ARG A 228 -2.34 8.96 -17.20
CA ARG A 228 -1.38 9.37 -18.23
C ARG A 228 -2.08 9.66 -19.57
N GLY A 229 -1.85 10.87 -20.10
CA GLY A 229 -2.42 11.31 -21.37
C GLY A 229 -3.93 11.60 -21.33
N ARG A 230 -4.51 11.74 -20.14
CA ARG A 230 -5.93 12.10 -19.93
C ARG A 230 -6.02 13.37 -19.12
N GLU A 231 -7.14 14.08 -19.26
CA GLU A 231 -7.47 15.21 -18.42
C GLU A 231 -7.72 14.76 -16.96
N THR A 232 -7.43 15.67 -16.03
CA THR A 232 -7.73 15.47 -14.61
C THR A 232 -9.23 15.40 -14.39
N ARG A 233 -9.71 14.29 -13.80
CA ARG A 233 -11.11 14.12 -13.40
C ARG A 233 -11.23 14.38 -11.90
N LEU A 234 -12.23 15.16 -11.53
CA LEU A 234 -12.57 15.46 -10.14
C LEU A 234 -13.71 14.56 -9.67
N TYR A 235 -13.59 14.01 -8.48
CA TYR A 235 -14.57 13.17 -7.82
C TYR A 235 -14.86 13.68 -6.41
N ARG A 236 -16.09 13.44 -5.95
CA ARG A 236 -16.52 13.68 -4.58
C ARG A 236 -17.06 12.40 -3.97
N TYR A 237 -16.95 12.26 -2.67
CA TYR A 237 -17.47 11.13 -1.93
C TYR A 237 -19.00 11.09 -2.01
N CYS A 238 -19.53 9.88 -2.17
CA CYS A 238 -20.94 9.58 -2.05
C CYS A 238 -21.12 8.44 -1.04
N ALA A 239 -21.98 8.65 -0.04
CA ALA A 239 -22.32 7.60 0.90
C ALA A 239 -22.96 6.42 0.14
N THR A 240 -22.64 5.18 0.53
CA THR A 240 -23.13 3.96 -0.15
C THR A 240 -24.62 4.00 -0.46
N ARG A 241 -25.44 4.35 0.53
CA ARG A 241 -26.91 4.43 0.40
C ARG A 241 -27.43 5.42 -0.66
N SER A 242 -26.58 6.34 -1.12
CA SER A 242 -26.93 7.36 -2.13
C SER A 242 -26.62 6.93 -3.56
N LEU A 243 -25.96 5.78 -3.76
CA LEU A 243 -25.62 5.28 -5.10
C LEU A 243 -26.78 4.47 -5.70
N PRO A 244 -26.81 4.26 -7.02
CA PRO A 244 -27.69 3.27 -7.64
C PRO A 244 -27.50 1.85 -7.09
N GLY A 245 -28.57 1.07 -7.03
CA GLY A 245 -28.58 -0.30 -6.49
C GLY A 245 -27.42 -1.19 -6.96
N PRO A 246 -27.07 -1.24 -8.27
CA PRO A 246 -25.93 -2.04 -8.74
C PRO A 246 -24.58 -1.64 -8.10
N LEU A 247 -24.36 -0.33 -7.88
CA LEU A 247 -23.15 0.17 -7.23
C LEU A 247 -23.16 -0.09 -5.72
N GLN A 248 -24.33 0.00 -5.08
CA GLN A 248 -24.47 -0.37 -3.66
C GLN A 248 -24.10 -1.84 -3.43
N ALA A 249 -24.58 -2.73 -4.31
CA ALA A 249 -24.31 -4.16 -4.25
C ALA A 249 -22.82 -4.47 -4.41
N ASP A 250 -22.14 -3.83 -5.38
CA ASP A 250 -20.69 -3.99 -5.60
C ASP A 250 -19.88 -3.59 -4.36
N MET A 251 -20.25 -2.51 -3.67
CA MET A 251 -19.55 -2.06 -2.48
C MET A 251 -19.87 -2.86 -1.22
N SER A 252 -21.02 -3.53 -1.19
CA SER A 252 -21.42 -4.39 -0.06
C SER A 252 -20.85 -5.81 -0.20
N ALA A 253 -20.33 -6.15 -1.38
CA ALA A 253 -19.73 -7.45 -1.63
C ALA A 253 -18.49 -7.63 -0.74
N PRO A 254 -18.42 -8.68 0.09
CA PRO A 254 -17.24 -8.95 0.91
C PRO A 254 -16.03 -9.09 -0.01
N HIS A 255 -14.94 -8.41 0.34
CA HIS A 255 -13.69 -8.61 -0.38
C HIS A 255 -13.29 -10.07 -0.24
N PRO A 256 -13.03 -10.79 -1.35
CA PRO A 256 -12.55 -12.16 -1.26
C PRO A 256 -11.28 -12.12 -0.39
N PRO A 257 -11.17 -13.01 0.61
CA PRO A 257 -9.99 -13.04 1.47
C PRO A 257 -8.77 -13.14 0.57
N ARG A 258 -7.77 -12.28 0.79
CA ARG A 258 -6.49 -12.39 0.09
C ARG A 258 -6.01 -13.81 0.31
N SER A 259 -5.90 -14.58 -0.77
CA SER A 259 -5.14 -15.82 -0.75
C SER A 259 -3.77 -15.44 -0.20
N VAL A 260 -3.47 -15.85 1.03
CA VAL A 260 -2.15 -15.68 1.61
C VAL A 260 -1.25 -16.58 0.78
N GLU A 261 -0.63 -16.01 -0.24
CA GLU A 261 0.35 -16.69 -1.05
C GLU A 261 1.56 -16.92 -0.15
N ARG A 262 1.59 -18.09 0.49
CA ARG A 262 2.71 -18.56 1.30
C ARG A 262 3.91 -18.64 0.37
N ARG A 263 4.80 -17.66 0.50
CA ARG A 263 6.15 -17.72 -0.05
C ARG A 263 7.10 -18.29 0.99
#